data_AF-A0A814I3J6-F1
#
_entry.id   AF-A0A814I3J6-F1
#
_cell.length_a   1.000
_cell.length_b   1.000
_cell.length_c   1.000
_cell.angle_alpha   90.00
_cell.angle_beta   90.00
_cell.angle_gamma   90.00
#
_symmetry.space_group_name_H-M   'P 1'
#
loop_
_entity.id
_entity.type
_entity.pdbx_description
1 polymer ?
#
loop_
_entity_poly.entity_id
_entity_poly.type
_entity_poly.pdbx_seq_one_letter_code
_entity_poly.pdbx_strand_id
1 'polypeptide(L)'
;MGASTSSARSIRVCKGDLTKERTDVVVVCSSSIGLLTSVLQAGGDVFMNSYNTEFRKNPTNIIAIAASGQLLAKLIYFIPWEPDSDETLLCRSLKKFVSNAIEKAVNDNYKSIAFPAIGCGQFGCSLSLVAKTLIEEVHQLRTLHPIVVSFIIQPDRTDIYDEFQKQIALLDLPEPLEQLETLEQLEPLERTPEIPTVCVPVGNGMIIVEKGNITTQKVDAIIGNPPSIALQYTIIEAAGDEVETAYETEYRRNPNSILISTPPGKLPCQRIFFLKWEPDPDDSILRQSIIDFIWNIIQNVISYNYTSVACPAIGCGGYGCSVDIVVKTMVKEIKNQLKTRNLSLTVKFIIRPEQQNIYDEFCKQVLASEEERIQNERWLLQYLAHSRDFKKRLTIDTEKRLYHGCPKKAAESIIEDCFNRSFAGVNGTAYGVGVYFSSNPVYSHRYTQPSANGERCIVQ
;
A
#
# COMPACT_ATOMS: atom_id res chain seq x y z
N MET A 1 14.18 26.12 38.20
CA MET A 1 13.03 26.35 37.32
C MET A 1 13.23 25.46 36.09
N GLY A 2 12.65 24.26 36.10
CA GLY A 2 12.78 23.29 35.01
C GLY A 2 11.68 23.55 33.99
N ALA A 3 12.06 23.85 32.75
CA ALA A 3 11.13 24.06 31.66
C ALA A 3 10.35 22.76 31.37
N SER A 4 9.04 22.84 31.45
CA SER A 4 8.06 21.81 31.14
C SER A 4 8.01 21.54 29.63
N THR A 5 8.58 20.43 29.18
CA THR A 5 8.25 19.83 27.88
C THR A 5 7.24 18.71 28.11
N SER A 6 5.94 19.06 28.18
CA SER A 6 4.85 18.09 28.14
C SER A 6 4.10 18.23 26.81
N SER A 7 4.60 17.64 25.73
CA SER A 7 3.72 17.23 24.63
C SER A 7 3.05 15.92 25.09
N ALA A 8 1.79 16.04 25.48
CA ALA A 8 1.04 14.99 26.16
C ALA A 8 0.78 13.78 25.24
N ARG A 9 1.18 12.59 25.71
CA ARG A 9 0.97 11.27 25.09
C ARG A 9 -0.52 10.99 24.86
N SER A 10 -0.95 10.85 23.61
CA SER A 10 -2.37 10.73 23.20
C SER A 10 -2.85 9.29 22.92
N ILE A 11 -1.92 8.35 22.75
CA ILE A 11 -2.21 6.90 22.73
C ILE A 11 -1.78 6.35 24.09
N ARG A 12 -2.70 5.69 24.80
CA ARG A 12 -2.43 5.08 26.11
C ARG A 12 -2.57 3.58 26.02
N VAL A 13 -1.67 2.85 26.67
CA VAL A 13 -1.77 1.39 26.84
C VAL A 13 -1.76 1.12 28.34
N CYS A 14 -2.82 0.52 28.84
CA CYS A 14 -3.06 0.30 30.27
C CYS A 14 -3.32 -1.19 30.55
N LYS A 15 -2.76 -1.70 31.64
CA LYS A 15 -3.18 -3.00 32.19
C LYS A 15 -4.44 -2.77 33.03
N GLY A 16 -5.53 -3.46 32.73
CA GLY A 16 -6.81 -3.22 33.41
C GLY A 16 -7.95 -4.08 32.90
N ASP A 17 -9.11 -3.86 33.51
CA ASP A 17 -10.38 -4.49 33.15
C ASP A 17 -11.22 -3.49 32.36
N LEU A 18 -11.60 -3.87 31.13
CA LEU A 18 -12.36 -3.02 30.22
C LEU A 18 -13.72 -2.59 30.83
N THR A 19 -14.32 -3.41 31.70
CA THR A 19 -15.61 -3.08 32.36
C THR A 19 -15.48 -1.96 33.39
N LYS A 20 -14.26 -1.69 33.88
CA LYS A 20 -13.93 -0.68 34.90
C LYS A 20 -13.27 0.55 34.32
N GLU A 21 -13.14 0.64 32.99
CA GLU A 21 -12.49 1.76 32.32
C GLU A 21 -13.37 3.02 32.36
N ARG A 22 -12.76 4.18 32.67
CA ARG A 22 -13.44 5.48 32.73
C ARG A 22 -13.16 6.29 31.46
N THR A 23 -13.82 5.92 30.37
CA THR A 23 -13.80 6.65 29.09
C THR A 23 -15.21 7.00 28.63
N ASP A 24 -15.33 7.91 27.67
CA ASP A 24 -16.64 8.23 27.11
C ASP A 24 -17.22 7.02 26.38
N VAL A 25 -16.40 6.37 25.55
CA VAL A 25 -16.79 5.20 24.77
C VAL A 25 -15.90 4.00 25.11
N VAL A 26 -16.51 2.83 25.23
CA VAL A 26 -15.82 1.53 25.28
C VAL A 26 -16.24 0.69 24.08
N VAL A 27 -15.28 0.12 23.37
CA VAL A 27 -15.52 -0.73 22.21
C VAL A 27 -15.47 -2.20 22.62
N VAL A 28 -16.43 -2.99 22.16
CA VAL A 28 -16.53 -4.42 22.43
C VAL A 28 -16.68 -5.14 21.10
N CYS A 29 -15.80 -6.11 20.84
CA CYS A 29 -15.97 -7.02 19.72
C CYS A 29 -17.11 -8.00 20.05
N SER A 30 -18.23 -7.93 19.32
CA SER A 30 -19.40 -8.77 19.60
C SER A 30 -19.15 -10.25 19.31
N SER A 31 -18.18 -10.59 18.45
CA SER A 31 -17.76 -11.96 18.19
C SER A 31 -16.88 -12.55 19.31
N SER A 32 -16.40 -11.72 20.25
CA SER A 32 -15.64 -12.18 21.41
C SER A 32 -16.58 -12.59 22.55
N ILE A 33 -16.99 -13.85 22.57
CA ILE A 33 -17.97 -14.39 23.54
C ILE A 33 -17.54 -14.09 24.99
N GLY A 34 -16.26 -14.22 25.33
CA GLY A 34 -15.80 -13.97 26.71
C GLY A 34 -15.91 -12.50 27.11
N LEU A 35 -15.48 -11.58 26.24
CA LEU A 35 -15.54 -10.15 26.50
C LEU A 35 -16.99 -9.64 26.50
N LEU A 36 -17.78 -10.07 25.51
CA LEU A 36 -19.20 -9.75 25.39
C LEU A 36 -19.96 -10.16 26.66
N THR A 37 -19.78 -11.40 27.11
CA THR A 37 -20.44 -11.93 28.32
C THR A 37 -20.08 -11.09 29.55
N SER A 38 -18.80 -10.77 29.73
CA SER A 38 -18.31 -9.98 30.88
C SER A 38 -18.92 -8.58 30.90
N VAL A 39 -19.01 -7.91 29.74
CA VAL A 39 -19.59 -6.57 29.62
C VAL A 39 -21.11 -6.58 29.83
N LEU A 40 -21.82 -7.56 29.27
CA LEU A 40 -23.27 -7.68 29.44
C LEU A 40 -23.65 -7.97 30.91
N GLN A 41 -22.87 -8.81 31.60
CA GLN A 41 -23.06 -9.07 33.03
C GLN A 41 -22.80 -7.82 33.88
N ALA A 42 -21.73 -7.06 33.57
CA ALA A 42 -21.44 -5.81 34.25
C ALA A 42 -22.53 -4.74 33.99
N GLY A 43 -23.15 -4.75 32.81
CA GLY A 43 -24.25 -3.84 32.46
C GLY A 43 -25.58 -4.15 33.16
N GLY A 44 -25.80 -5.39 33.60
CA GLY A 44 -27.03 -5.85 34.22
C GLY A 44 -28.18 -6.15 33.23
N ASP A 45 -29.30 -6.63 33.75
CA ASP A 45 -30.39 -7.18 32.94
C ASP A 45 -31.04 -6.18 31.97
N VAL A 46 -31.16 -4.92 32.39
CA VAL A 46 -31.75 -3.85 31.56
C VAL A 46 -30.86 -3.58 30.34
N PHE A 47 -29.55 -3.47 30.55
CA PHE A 47 -28.58 -3.28 29.48
C PHE A 47 -28.55 -4.46 28.51
N MET A 48 -28.58 -5.68 29.06
CA MET A 48 -28.59 -6.91 28.26
C MET A 48 -29.84 -7.00 27.38
N ASN A 49 -31.00 -6.61 27.90
CA ASN A 49 -32.23 -6.57 27.12
C ASN A 49 -32.16 -5.54 25.99
N SER A 50 -31.64 -4.33 26.25
CA SER A 50 -31.41 -3.33 25.20
C SER A 50 -30.48 -3.85 24.10
N TYR A 51 -29.41 -4.55 24.48
CA TYR A 51 -28.51 -5.19 23.52
C TYR A 51 -29.21 -6.24 22.67
N ASN A 52 -29.94 -7.17 23.30
CA ASN A 52 -30.65 -8.22 22.59
C ASN A 52 -31.72 -7.66 21.65
N THR A 53 -32.39 -6.56 22.01
CA THR A 53 -33.37 -5.91 21.13
C THR A 53 -32.71 -5.30 19.90
N GLU A 54 -31.61 -4.56 20.06
CA GLU A 54 -30.92 -3.92 18.94
C GLU A 54 -30.18 -4.94 18.05
N PHE A 55 -29.57 -5.96 18.66
CA PHE A 55 -28.93 -7.06 17.95
C PHE A 55 -29.91 -7.84 17.07
N ARG A 56 -31.16 -8.05 17.53
CA ARG A 56 -32.21 -8.68 16.72
C ARG A 56 -32.65 -7.83 15.52
N LYS A 57 -32.56 -6.51 15.60
CA LYS A 57 -32.94 -5.61 14.50
C LYS A 57 -31.85 -5.54 13.45
N ASN A 58 -30.59 -5.35 13.84
CA ASN A 58 -29.46 -5.13 12.93
C ASN A 58 -28.18 -5.80 13.45
N PRO A 59 -28.01 -7.13 13.26
CA PRO A 59 -26.88 -7.88 13.83
C PRO A 59 -25.52 -7.54 13.19
N THR A 60 -25.51 -6.92 12.00
CA THR A 60 -24.29 -6.62 11.22
C THR A 60 -23.77 -5.19 11.40
N ASN A 61 -24.49 -4.33 12.13
CA ASN A 61 -24.12 -2.93 12.32
C ASN A 61 -23.48 -2.67 13.69
N ILE A 62 -22.88 -1.50 13.84
CA ILE A 62 -22.40 -1.01 15.14
C ILE A 62 -23.60 -0.74 16.03
N ILE A 63 -23.69 -1.46 17.15
CA ILE A 63 -24.75 -1.26 18.14
C ILE A 63 -24.19 -0.37 19.24
N ALA A 64 -24.79 0.80 19.43
CA ALA A 64 -24.40 1.76 20.46
C ALA A 64 -25.45 1.78 21.58
N ILE A 65 -25.02 1.50 22.82
CA ILE A 65 -25.93 1.43 23.98
C ILE A 65 -25.34 2.24 25.13
N ALA A 66 -26.18 3.04 25.77
CA ALA A 66 -25.80 3.75 26.99
C ALA A 66 -25.36 2.75 28.07
N ALA A 67 -24.17 2.95 28.63
CA ALA A 67 -23.67 2.09 29.68
C ALA A 67 -24.58 2.20 30.92
N SER A 68 -24.76 1.09 31.65
CA SER A 68 -25.49 1.06 32.90
C SER A 68 -24.93 -0.02 33.83
N GLY A 69 -25.53 -0.19 35.01
CA GLY A 69 -25.03 -1.14 36.01
C GLY A 69 -23.67 -0.74 36.58
N GLN A 70 -22.69 -1.64 36.48
CA GLN A 70 -21.32 -1.47 36.99
C GLN A 70 -20.35 -0.88 35.94
N LEU A 71 -20.81 -0.63 34.71
CA LEU A 71 -20.01 -0.05 33.65
C LEU A 71 -19.78 1.45 33.92
N LEU A 72 -18.53 1.89 33.88
CA LEU A 72 -18.15 3.27 34.18
C LEU A 72 -18.04 4.19 32.95
N ALA A 73 -18.17 3.63 31.74
CA ALA A 73 -18.19 4.39 30.51
C ALA A 73 -19.52 5.13 30.31
N LYS A 74 -19.62 6.05 29.34
CA LYS A 74 -20.91 6.67 28.98
C LYS A 74 -21.66 5.80 27.96
N LEU A 75 -20.93 5.25 27.00
CA LEU A 75 -21.50 4.50 25.88
C LEU A 75 -20.64 3.28 25.54
N ILE A 76 -21.31 2.18 25.18
CA ILE A 76 -20.66 0.95 24.73
C ILE A 76 -20.98 0.74 23.25
N TYR A 77 -19.94 0.58 22.43
CA TYR A 77 -20.05 0.18 21.03
C TYR A 77 -19.78 -1.31 20.89
N PHE A 78 -20.79 -2.05 20.45
CA PHE A 78 -20.63 -3.43 20.02
C PHE A 78 -20.41 -3.45 18.53
N ILE A 79 -19.24 -3.90 18.11
CA ILE A 79 -18.83 -3.94 16.71
C ILE A 79 -18.55 -5.39 16.34
N PRO A 80 -19.27 -5.96 15.35
CA PRO A 80 -18.96 -7.30 14.85
C PRO A 80 -17.61 -7.28 14.13
N TRP A 81 -16.75 -8.21 14.51
CA TRP A 81 -15.45 -8.39 13.88
C TRP A 81 -14.98 -9.83 14.03
N GLU A 82 -14.58 -10.42 12.91
CA GLU A 82 -13.99 -11.75 12.88
C GLU A 82 -12.62 -11.67 12.22
N PRO A 83 -11.62 -12.41 12.76
CA PRO A 83 -10.31 -12.46 12.16
C PRO A 83 -10.37 -13.18 10.82
N ASP A 84 -9.70 -12.62 9.81
CA ASP A 84 -9.50 -13.30 8.54
C ASP A 84 -8.33 -14.26 8.64
N SER A 85 -8.37 -15.34 7.85
CA SER A 85 -7.27 -16.30 7.77
C SER A 85 -6.07 -15.74 7.00
N ASP A 86 -6.31 -14.75 6.13
CA ASP A 86 -5.27 -14.03 5.41
C ASP A 86 -4.76 -12.83 6.23
N GLU A 87 -3.43 -12.73 6.40
CA GLU A 87 -2.81 -11.66 7.20
C GLU A 87 -3.10 -10.25 6.68
N THR A 88 -3.25 -10.07 5.37
CA THR A 88 -3.53 -8.76 4.77
C THR A 88 -4.99 -8.34 4.96
N LEU A 89 -5.92 -9.28 4.81
CA LEU A 89 -7.34 -9.08 5.09
C LEU A 89 -7.60 -8.87 6.58
N LEU A 90 -6.86 -9.58 7.44
CA LEU A 90 -6.85 -9.36 8.89
C LEU A 90 -6.42 -7.93 9.22
N CYS A 91 -5.32 -7.44 8.63
CA CYS A 91 -4.88 -6.06 8.85
C CYS A 91 -5.94 -5.05 8.37
N ARG A 92 -6.55 -5.29 7.20
CA ARG A 92 -7.60 -4.43 6.64
C ARG A 92 -8.84 -4.39 7.53
N SER A 93 -9.29 -5.54 8.04
CA SER A 93 -10.46 -5.64 8.89
C SER A 93 -10.22 -4.98 10.26
N LEU A 94 -9.01 -5.10 10.82
CA LEU A 94 -8.59 -4.40 12.04
C LEU A 94 -8.57 -2.89 11.86
N LYS A 95 -8.04 -2.39 10.72
CA LYS A 95 -8.07 -0.96 10.40
C LYS A 95 -9.49 -0.44 10.35
N LYS A 96 -10.35 -1.08 9.53
CA LYS A 96 -11.77 -0.72 9.39
C LYS A 96 -12.52 -0.75 10.73
N PHE A 97 -12.23 -1.73 11.59
CA PHE A 97 -12.79 -1.80 12.93
C PHE A 97 -12.46 -0.58 13.78
N VAL A 98 -11.19 -0.14 13.77
CA VAL A 98 -10.73 1.04 14.50
C VAL A 98 -11.28 2.33 13.88
N SER A 99 -11.20 2.51 12.56
CA SER A 99 -11.67 3.73 11.89
C SER A 99 -13.17 3.94 12.14
N ASN A 100 -13.98 2.90 11.94
CA ASN A 100 -15.42 2.96 12.18
C ASN A 100 -15.78 3.36 13.62
N ALA A 101 -15.04 2.83 14.60
CA ALA A 101 -15.28 3.13 16.02
C ALA A 101 -14.90 4.58 16.37
N ILE A 102 -13.75 5.04 15.88
CA ILE A 102 -13.25 6.40 16.12
C ILE A 102 -14.11 7.43 15.41
N GLU A 103 -14.39 7.27 14.12
CA GLU A 103 -15.24 8.17 13.35
C GLU A 103 -16.62 8.32 13.98
N LYS A 104 -17.22 7.20 14.41
CA LYS A 104 -18.50 7.24 15.12
C LYS A 104 -18.40 8.02 16.45
N ALA A 105 -17.38 7.77 17.25
CA ALA A 105 -17.20 8.48 18.53
C ALA A 105 -16.98 9.99 18.32
N VAL A 106 -16.25 10.37 17.27
CA VAL A 106 -16.03 11.77 16.89
C VAL A 106 -17.33 12.41 16.42
N ASN A 107 -18.11 11.75 15.55
CA ASN A 107 -19.41 12.23 15.09
C ASN A 107 -20.42 12.39 16.24
N ASP A 108 -20.35 11.50 17.24
CA ASP A 108 -21.15 11.56 18.46
C ASP A 108 -20.60 12.59 19.49
N ASN A 109 -19.54 13.36 19.15
CA ASN A 109 -18.88 14.39 19.96
C ASN A 109 -18.19 13.90 21.25
N TYR A 110 -17.69 12.66 21.27
CA TYR A 110 -16.92 12.11 22.39
C TYR A 110 -15.42 12.39 22.27
N LYS A 111 -14.73 12.47 23.43
CA LYS A 111 -13.31 12.87 23.51
C LYS A 111 -12.38 11.73 23.89
N SER A 112 -12.92 10.60 24.35
CA SER A 112 -12.13 9.45 24.77
C SER A 112 -12.78 8.12 24.40
N ILE A 113 -11.97 7.21 23.85
CA ILE A 113 -12.41 5.87 23.44
C ILE A 113 -11.42 4.81 23.92
N ALA A 114 -11.95 3.70 24.43
CA ALA A 114 -11.18 2.56 24.90
C ALA A 114 -11.39 1.32 24.01
N PHE A 115 -10.29 0.70 23.60
CA PHE A 115 -10.28 -0.54 22.82
C PHE A 115 -9.71 -1.70 23.64
N PRO A 116 -10.25 -2.93 23.47
CA PRO A 116 -9.60 -4.14 23.94
C PRO A 116 -8.41 -4.50 23.03
N ALA A 117 -7.57 -5.43 23.47
CA ALA A 117 -6.57 -6.10 22.63
C ALA A 117 -7.22 -7.07 21.63
N ILE A 118 -7.99 -6.53 20.69
CA ILE A 118 -8.67 -7.31 19.63
C ILE A 118 -7.63 -8.00 18.74
N GLY A 119 -7.93 -9.22 18.28
CA GLY A 119 -7.03 -10.00 17.43
C GLY A 119 -5.83 -10.64 18.14
N CYS A 120 -5.62 -10.38 19.44
CA CYS A 120 -4.48 -10.93 20.22
C CYS A 120 -4.83 -12.21 21.00
N GLY A 121 -5.92 -12.88 20.62
CA GLY A 121 -6.51 -14.05 21.30
C GLY A 121 -6.21 -15.38 20.60
N GLN A 122 -7.04 -16.40 20.86
CA GLN A 122 -6.89 -17.80 20.39
C GLN A 122 -7.01 -18.03 18.87
N PHE A 123 -6.96 -16.98 18.05
CA PHE A 123 -7.15 -17.07 16.60
C PHE A 123 -5.86 -17.24 15.80
N GLY A 124 -4.71 -17.43 16.47
CA GLY A 124 -3.43 -17.71 15.80
C GLY A 124 -2.80 -16.52 15.08
N CYS A 125 -3.35 -15.31 15.24
CA CYS A 125 -2.83 -14.10 14.63
C CYS A 125 -1.48 -13.68 15.24
N SER A 126 -0.58 -13.15 14.42
CA SER A 126 0.70 -12.61 14.89
C SER A 126 0.48 -11.38 15.77
N LEU A 127 0.84 -11.50 17.06
CA LEU A 127 0.72 -10.42 18.05
C LEU A 127 1.39 -9.12 17.60
N SER A 128 2.59 -9.23 17.00
CA SER A 128 3.34 -8.07 16.51
C SER A 128 2.64 -7.38 15.34
N LEU A 129 2.06 -8.16 14.42
CA LEU A 129 1.31 -7.64 13.27
C LEU A 129 0.03 -6.90 13.71
N VAL A 130 -0.72 -7.48 14.64
CA VAL A 130 -1.97 -6.89 15.16
C VAL A 130 -1.67 -5.62 15.95
N ALA A 131 -0.69 -5.65 16.86
CA ALA A 131 -0.27 -4.50 17.66
C ALA A 131 0.21 -3.35 16.76
N LYS A 132 1.08 -3.64 15.78
CA LYS A 132 1.56 -2.66 14.81
C LYS A 132 0.41 -2.03 14.03
N THR A 133 -0.49 -2.85 13.49
CA THR A 133 -1.62 -2.39 12.68
C THR A 133 -2.55 -1.45 13.45
N LEU A 134 -2.93 -1.83 14.67
CA LEU A 134 -3.83 -1.03 15.51
C LEU A 134 -3.18 0.30 15.93
N ILE A 135 -1.90 0.27 16.30
CA ILE A 135 -1.17 1.45 16.74
C ILE A 135 -0.92 2.42 15.58
N GLU A 136 -0.54 1.92 14.39
CA GLU A 136 -0.38 2.74 13.18
C GLU A 136 -1.70 3.39 12.75
N GLU A 137 -2.81 2.64 12.76
CA GLU A 137 -4.11 3.17 12.37
C GLU A 137 -4.58 4.28 13.32
N VAL A 138 -4.45 4.06 14.64
CA VAL A 138 -4.77 5.10 15.63
C VAL A 138 -3.86 6.31 15.48
N HIS A 139 -2.57 6.10 15.20
CA HIS A 139 -1.62 7.19 14.98
C HIS A 139 -2.02 8.04 13.76
N GLN A 140 -2.46 7.40 12.67
CA GLN A 140 -2.96 8.08 11.47
C GLN A 140 -4.25 8.85 11.74
N LEU A 141 -5.26 8.22 12.35
CA LEU A 141 -6.55 8.87 12.62
C LEU A 141 -6.44 10.03 13.62
N ARG A 142 -5.43 10.02 14.49
CA ARG A 142 -5.16 11.11 15.41
C ARG A 142 -4.75 12.41 14.72
N THR A 143 -4.10 12.36 13.55
CA THR A 143 -3.77 13.59 12.82
C THR A 143 -5.02 14.30 12.30
N LEU A 144 -6.12 13.54 12.14
CA LEU A 144 -7.41 14.00 11.65
C LEU A 144 -8.37 14.38 12.78
N HIS A 145 -8.29 13.71 13.95
CA HIS A 145 -9.24 13.88 15.04
C HIS A 145 -8.56 13.99 16.43
N PRO A 146 -8.87 15.03 17.23
CA PRO A 146 -8.34 15.19 18.59
C PRO A 146 -9.10 14.32 19.62
N ILE A 147 -8.98 12.99 19.51
CA ILE A 147 -9.58 12.01 20.43
C ILE A 147 -8.50 11.24 21.20
N VAL A 148 -8.73 10.99 22.49
CA VAL A 148 -7.82 10.20 23.33
C VAL A 148 -8.16 8.72 23.17
N VAL A 149 -7.21 7.93 22.66
CA VAL A 149 -7.39 6.48 22.44
C VAL A 149 -6.61 5.69 23.48
N SER A 150 -7.28 4.75 24.13
CA SER A 150 -6.69 3.90 25.18
C SER A 150 -6.88 2.41 24.84
N PHE A 151 -5.80 1.63 24.82
CA PHE A 151 -5.84 0.18 24.71
C PHE A 151 -5.80 -0.43 26.12
N ILE A 152 -6.84 -1.18 26.48
CA ILE A 152 -6.97 -1.82 27.80
C ILE A 152 -6.67 -3.31 27.63
N ILE A 153 -5.59 -3.75 28.28
CA ILE A 153 -5.04 -5.10 28.18
C ILE A 153 -5.25 -5.78 29.53
N GLN A 154 -5.71 -7.04 29.51
CA GLN A 154 -5.94 -7.77 30.75
C GLN A 154 -4.63 -7.91 31.55
N PRO A 155 -4.64 -7.78 32.90
CA PRO A 155 -3.42 -7.72 33.70
C PRO A 155 -2.51 -8.96 33.60
N ASP A 156 -3.10 -10.12 33.30
CA ASP A 156 -2.45 -11.42 33.12
C ASP A 156 -1.76 -11.57 31.74
N ARG A 157 -2.08 -10.71 30.78
CA ARG A 157 -1.52 -10.73 29.41
C ARG A 157 -0.41 -9.70 29.24
N THR A 158 0.71 -9.92 29.95
CA THR A 158 1.88 -9.03 29.88
C THR A 158 2.57 -9.06 28.52
N ASP A 159 2.51 -10.21 27.81
CA ASP A 159 2.98 -10.40 26.45
C ASP A 159 2.38 -9.37 25.47
N ILE A 160 1.06 -9.17 25.53
CA ILE A 160 0.35 -8.22 24.68
C ILE A 160 0.73 -6.79 25.07
N TYR A 161 0.81 -6.51 26.37
CA TYR A 161 1.14 -5.18 26.87
C TYR A 161 2.52 -4.70 26.40
N ASP A 162 3.52 -5.57 26.54
CA ASP A 162 4.90 -5.24 26.19
C ASP A 162 5.05 -5.01 24.67
N GLU A 163 4.35 -5.81 23.84
CA GLU A 163 4.37 -5.61 22.39
C GLU A 163 3.69 -4.30 21.96
N PHE A 164 2.52 -3.95 22.54
CA PHE A 164 1.87 -2.67 22.26
C PHE A 164 2.73 -1.47 22.70
N GLN A 165 3.40 -1.56 23.86
CA GLN A 165 4.33 -0.53 24.31
C GLN A 165 5.53 -0.40 23.36
N LYS A 166 6.08 -1.52 22.89
CA LYS A 166 7.19 -1.54 21.93
C LYS A 166 6.80 -0.87 20.62
N GLN A 167 5.61 -1.16 20.07
CA GLN A 167 5.16 -0.54 18.82
C GLN A 167 4.94 0.97 18.98
N ILE A 168 4.46 1.44 20.13
CA ILE A 168 4.38 2.88 20.42
C ILE A 168 5.78 3.51 20.49
N ALA A 169 6.72 2.85 21.18
CA ALA A 169 8.09 3.36 21.29
C ALA A 169 8.80 3.45 19.93
N LEU A 170 8.53 2.51 19.01
CA LEU A 170 9.05 2.54 17.64
C LEU A 170 8.52 3.72 16.82
N LEU A 171 7.30 4.19 17.08
CA LEU A 171 6.74 5.38 16.44
C LEU A 171 7.31 6.70 16.99
N ASP A 172 7.85 6.69 18.22
CA ASP A 172 8.45 7.85 18.87
C ASP A 172 9.96 7.98 18.61
N LEU A 173 10.57 7.05 17.86
CA LEU A 173 11.97 7.15 17.46
C LEU A 173 12.13 8.18 16.32
N PRO A 174 13.03 9.17 16.44
CA PRO A 174 13.43 9.97 15.29
C PRO A 174 14.06 9.04 14.24
N GLU A 175 13.67 9.18 12.97
CA GLU A 175 14.23 8.38 11.89
C GLU A 175 15.78 8.47 11.89
N PRO A 176 16.50 7.37 11.64
CA PRO A 176 17.95 7.42 11.54
C PRO A 176 18.35 8.27 10.33
N LEU A 177 19.01 9.41 10.59
CA LEU A 177 19.69 10.20 9.56
C LEU A 177 20.84 9.36 8.99
N GLU A 178 20.62 8.72 7.83
CA GLU A 178 21.73 8.23 7.02
C GLU A 178 22.48 9.43 6.41
N GLN A 179 23.79 9.38 6.60
CA GLN A 179 24.77 10.43 6.31
C GLN A 179 24.84 10.72 4.80
N LEU A 180 24.46 11.94 4.39
CA LEU A 180 24.86 12.52 3.11
C LEU A 180 25.77 13.73 3.40
N GLU A 181 27.05 13.54 3.11
CA GLU A 181 28.11 14.53 3.22
C GLU A 181 27.88 15.71 2.25
N THR A 182 27.76 16.90 2.84
CA THR A 182 28.27 18.21 2.39
C THR A 182 28.49 18.47 0.89
N LEU A 183 27.55 19.21 0.29
CA LEU A 183 27.85 20.25 -0.71
C LEU A 183 27.00 21.50 -0.39
N GLU A 184 27.33 22.16 0.73
CA GLU A 184 26.95 23.56 0.94
C GLU A 184 28.01 24.45 0.32
N GLN A 185 27.63 25.18 -0.73
CA GLN A 185 27.96 26.59 -0.95
C GLN A 185 27.40 27.00 -2.31
N LEU A 186 26.27 27.71 -2.30
CA LEU A 186 26.03 28.95 -3.06
C LEU A 186 24.72 29.59 -2.53
N GLU A 187 24.82 30.90 -2.25
CA GLU A 187 23.85 31.77 -1.57
C GLU A 187 22.52 32.02 -2.31
N PRO A 188 21.50 32.59 -1.63
CA PRO A 188 20.08 32.38 -1.94
C PRO A 188 19.56 33.33 -3.02
N LEU A 189 18.90 32.76 -4.03
CA LEU A 189 17.96 33.48 -4.89
C LEU A 189 16.55 33.18 -4.40
N GLU A 190 15.87 34.22 -3.94
CA GLU A 190 14.46 34.24 -3.59
C GLU A 190 13.63 33.48 -4.65
N ARG A 191 13.14 32.29 -4.28
CA ARG A 191 12.09 31.61 -5.01
C ARG A 191 11.05 31.12 -4.02
N THR A 192 9.80 31.45 -4.32
CA THR A 192 8.60 30.84 -3.78
C THR A 192 8.75 29.32 -3.66
N PRO A 193 8.16 28.66 -2.65
CA PRO A 193 8.33 27.22 -2.44
C PRO A 193 7.72 26.46 -3.63
N GLU A 194 8.55 26.11 -4.61
CA GLU A 194 8.15 25.24 -5.71
C GLU A 194 8.07 23.81 -5.18
N ILE A 195 6.89 23.21 -5.37
CA ILE A 195 6.63 21.81 -5.06
C ILE A 195 7.64 20.97 -5.85
N PRO A 196 8.38 20.04 -5.22
CA PRO A 196 9.36 19.23 -5.91
C PRO A 196 8.65 18.40 -6.99
N THR A 197 8.96 18.69 -8.24
CA THR A 197 8.32 18.11 -9.43
C THR A 197 9.40 17.51 -10.32
N VAL A 198 9.28 16.23 -10.66
CA VAL A 198 10.19 15.55 -11.58
C VAL A 198 9.50 15.39 -12.92
N CYS A 199 10.10 15.93 -13.99
CA CYS A 199 9.57 15.85 -15.34
C CYS A 199 10.56 15.10 -16.24
N VAL A 200 10.11 14.03 -16.89
CA VAL A 200 10.94 13.23 -17.80
C VAL A 200 10.24 13.10 -19.16
N PRO A 201 10.87 13.57 -20.26
CA PRO A 201 10.36 13.35 -21.60
C PRO A 201 10.56 11.89 -22.01
N VAL A 202 9.54 11.30 -22.64
CA VAL A 202 9.56 9.90 -23.10
C VAL A 202 8.98 9.83 -24.50
N GLY A 203 9.86 9.79 -25.52
CA GLY A 203 9.44 9.95 -26.92
C GLY A 203 8.79 11.31 -27.12
N ASN A 204 7.58 11.34 -27.68
CA ASN A 204 6.76 12.56 -27.82
C ASN A 204 5.89 12.85 -26.58
N GLY A 205 5.88 11.97 -25.59
CA GLY A 205 5.12 12.11 -24.35
C GLY A 205 5.95 12.65 -23.20
N MET A 206 5.29 12.86 -22.06
CA MET A 206 5.93 13.35 -20.84
C MET A 206 5.40 12.59 -19.63
N ILE A 207 6.30 12.21 -18.72
CA ILE A 207 5.93 11.69 -17.40
C ILE A 207 6.31 12.75 -16.36
N ILE A 208 5.37 13.10 -15.50
CA ILE A 208 5.55 14.07 -14.41
C ILE A 208 5.25 13.39 -13.08
N VAL A 209 6.08 13.57 -12.07
CA VAL A 209 5.83 13.14 -10.69
C VAL A 209 5.77 14.38 -9.81
N GLU A 210 4.63 14.59 -9.14
CA GLU A 210 4.33 15.78 -8.33
C GLU A 210 3.75 15.35 -6.97
N LYS A 211 4.10 16.09 -5.91
CA LYS A 211 3.40 15.99 -4.62
C LYS A 211 2.18 16.90 -4.61
N GLY A 212 0.99 16.36 -4.42
CA GLY A 212 -0.20 17.19 -4.40
C GLY A 212 -1.51 16.43 -4.22
N ASN A 213 -2.60 17.16 -4.37
CA ASN A 213 -3.95 16.62 -4.33
C ASN A 213 -4.48 16.41 -5.75
N ILE A 214 -4.84 15.17 -6.08
CA ILE A 214 -5.34 14.80 -7.40
C ILE A 214 -6.63 15.54 -7.79
N THR A 215 -7.46 15.96 -6.84
CA THR A 215 -8.71 16.68 -7.11
C THR A 215 -8.50 18.11 -7.62
N THR A 216 -7.29 18.66 -7.43
CA THR A 216 -6.95 20.02 -7.87
C THR A 216 -6.28 20.07 -9.24
N GLN A 217 -6.05 18.91 -9.86
CA GLN A 217 -5.22 18.78 -11.06
C GLN A 217 -5.97 19.14 -12.32
N LYS A 218 -5.41 20.07 -13.10
CA LYS A 218 -5.90 20.48 -14.41
C LYS A 218 -5.36 19.54 -15.48
N VAL A 219 -6.12 18.51 -15.81
CA VAL A 219 -5.80 17.48 -16.80
C VAL A 219 -7.08 17.05 -17.53
N ASP A 220 -6.96 16.39 -18.69
CA ASP A 220 -8.14 15.93 -19.42
C ASP A 220 -8.85 14.78 -18.67
N ALA A 221 -8.08 13.85 -18.10
CA ALA A 221 -8.60 12.70 -17.37
C ALA A 221 -7.98 12.53 -15.98
N ILE A 222 -8.80 12.21 -14.98
CA ILE A 222 -8.37 11.80 -13.64
C ILE A 222 -8.64 10.31 -13.45
N ILE A 223 -7.67 9.57 -12.94
CA ILE A 223 -7.84 8.17 -12.55
C ILE A 223 -8.16 8.08 -11.05
N GLY A 224 -9.30 7.51 -10.72
CA GLY A 224 -9.66 7.11 -9.36
C GLY A 224 -9.42 5.61 -9.16
N ASN A 225 -9.18 5.17 -7.93
CA ASN A 225 -9.10 3.74 -7.59
C ASN A 225 -10.15 3.38 -6.52
N PRO A 226 -11.34 2.88 -6.88
CA PRO A 226 -12.40 2.47 -5.96
C PRO A 226 -12.01 1.56 -4.79
N PRO A 227 -11.14 0.55 -4.92
CA PRO A 227 -10.83 -0.34 -3.80
C PRO A 227 -10.01 0.32 -2.67
N SER A 228 -9.49 1.54 -2.87
CA SER A 228 -9.06 2.39 -1.76
C SER A 228 -10.21 3.30 -1.38
N ILE A 229 -11.06 2.81 -0.47
CA ILE A 229 -12.23 3.51 0.11
C ILE A 229 -11.93 5.00 0.32
N ALA A 230 -10.83 5.35 0.98
CA ALA A 230 -10.46 6.75 1.27
C ALA A 230 -10.26 7.64 0.02
N LEU A 231 -9.61 7.13 -1.04
CA LEU A 231 -9.35 7.92 -2.25
C LEU A 231 -10.60 8.06 -3.13
N GLN A 232 -11.45 7.03 -3.16
CA GLN A 232 -12.72 7.09 -3.88
C GLN A 232 -13.66 8.15 -3.28
N TYR A 233 -13.84 8.12 -1.96
CA TYR A 233 -14.66 9.12 -1.27
C TYR A 233 -14.12 10.53 -1.51
N THR A 234 -12.80 10.73 -1.45
CA THR A 234 -12.18 12.05 -1.69
C THR A 234 -12.48 12.61 -3.08
N ILE A 235 -12.42 11.77 -4.14
CA ILE A 235 -12.69 12.20 -5.51
C ILE A 235 -14.19 12.43 -5.74
N ILE A 236 -15.04 11.52 -5.28
CA ILE A 236 -16.50 11.62 -5.44
C ILE A 236 -17.05 12.82 -4.67
N GLU A 237 -16.61 13.03 -3.43
CA GLU A 237 -16.99 14.18 -2.60
C GLU A 237 -16.57 15.51 -3.23
N ALA A 238 -15.32 15.58 -3.73
CA ALA A 238 -14.82 16.79 -4.40
C ALA A 238 -15.54 17.06 -5.74
N ALA A 239 -15.95 16.01 -6.46
CA ALA A 239 -16.65 16.14 -7.72
C ALA A 239 -18.15 16.44 -7.55
N GLY A 240 -18.77 15.94 -6.48
CA GLY A 240 -20.19 16.12 -6.14
C GLY A 240 -21.12 14.99 -6.61
N ASP A 241 -22.38 15.08 -6.17
CA ASP A 241 -23.43 14.04 -6.27
C ASP A 241 -23.71 13.53 -7.69
N GLU A 242 -23.44 14.34 -8.72
CA GLU A 242 -23.57 13.93 -10.13
C GLU A 242 -22.64 12.75 -10.44
N VAL A 243 -21.40 12.81 -9.95
CA VAL A 243 -20.39 11.77 -10.18
C VAL A 243 -20.72 10.52 -9.38
N GLU A 244 -21.23 10.66 -8.15
CA GLU A 244 -21.68 9.54 -7.33
C GLU A 244 -22.81 8.76 -8.04
N THR A 245 -23.82 9.49 -8.55
CA THR A 245 -24.95 8.89 -9.25
C THR A 245 -24.52 8.20 -10.56
N ALA A 246 -23.63 8.84 -11.32
CA ALA A 246 -23.09 8.27 -12.56
C ALA A 246 -22.23 7.03 -12.29
N TYR A 247 -21.41 7.07 -11.25
CA TYR A 247 -20.57 5.95 -10.82
C TYR A 247 -21.44 4.73 -10.48
N GLU A 248 -22.45 4.90 -9.62
CA GLU A 248 -23.38 3.84 -9.23
C GLU A 248 -24.15 3.24 -10.40
N THR A 249 -24.60 4.09 -11.33
CA THR A 249 -25.32 3.67 -12.54
C THR A 249 -24.44 2.81 -13.45
N GLU A 250 -23.23 3.28 -13.74
CA GLU A 250 -22.29 2.56 -14.60
C GLU A 250 -21.72 1.31 -13.92
N TYR A 251 -21.53 1.33 -12.60
CA TYR A 251 -21.12 0.16 -11.83
C TYR A 251 -22.13 -0.98 -11.98
N ARG A 252 -23.43 -0.68 -11.91
CA ARG A 252 -24.51 -1.66 -12.09
C ARG A 252 -24.68 -2.10 -13.53
N ARG A 253 -24.50 -1.19 -14.49
CA ARG A 253 -24.64 -1.47 -15.92
C ARG A 253 -23.53 -2.38 -16.44
N ASN A 254 -22.30 -2.13 -15.99
CA ASN A 254 -21.10 -2.79 -16.47
C ASN A 254 -20.27 -3.34 -15.29
N PRO A 255 -20.76 -4.38 -14.58
CA PRO A 255 -20.12 -4.89 -13.37
C PRO A 255 -18.70 -5.40 -13.64
N ASN A 256 -18.47 -5.99 -14.82
CA ASN A 256 -17.19 -6.59 -15.22
C ASN A 256 -16.21 -5.60 -15.88
N SER A 257 -16.56 -4.32 -16.02
CA SER A 257 -15.64 -3.34 -16.60
C SER A 257 -14.51 -3.00 -15.63
N ILE A 258 -13.26 -3.04 -16.11
CA ILE A 258 -12.07 -2.64 -15.36
C ILE A 258 -12.09 -1.13 -15.08
N LEU A 259 -12.68 -0.32 -15.96
CA LEU A 259 -12.80 1.13 -15.78
C LEU A 259 -14.28 1.54 -15.77
N ILE A 260 -14.68 2.30 -14.76
CA ILE A 260 -15.94 3.03 -14.76
C ILE A 260 -15.68 4.46 -15.21
N SER A 261 -16.45 4.85 -16.21
CA SER A 261 -16.42 6.17 -16.82
C SER A 261 -17.46 7.07 -16.18
N THR A 262 -17.07 8.26 -15.71
CA THR A 262 -18.01 9.25 -15.17
C THR A 262 -17.73 10.66 -15.70
N PRO A 263 -18.74 11.56 -15.71
CA PRO A 263 -18.52 13.00 -15.92
C PRO A 263 -17.55 13.60 -14.88
N PRO A 264 -17.01 14.80 -15.12
CA PRO A 264 -16.04 15.41 -14.23
C PRO A 264 -16.64 16.04 -12.96
N GLY A 265 -17.96 16.30 -12.94
CA GLY A 265 -18.61 17.06 -11.88
C GLY A 265 -17.96 18.42 -11.69
N LYS A 266 -17.54 18.73 -10.46
CA LYS A 266 -16.85 19.98 -10.09
C LYS A 266 -15.33 19.95 -10.29
N LEU A 267 -14.74 18.82 -10.67
CA LEU A 267 -13.29 18.72 -10.81
C LEU A 267 -12.80 19.41 -12.09
N PRO A 268 -11.58 19.99 -12.09
CA PRO A 268 -11.02 20.68 -13.24
C PRO A 268 -10.46 19.70 -14.29
N CYS A 269 -11.27 18.72 -14.70
CA CYS A 269 -10.97 17.75 -15.73
C CYS A 269 -12.16 17.56 -16.69
N GLN A 270 -11.99 16.78 -17.75
CA GLN A 270 -13.08 16.45 -18.67
C GLN A 270 -13.77 15.13 -18.29
N ARG A 271 -13.05 14.22 -17.62
CA ARG A 271 -13.58 12.90 -17.24
C ARG A 271 -12.84 12.27 -16.08
N ILE A 272 -13.56 11.44 -15.33
CA ILE A 272 -12.98 10.62 -14.26
C ILE A 272 -13.16 9.14 -14.62
N PHE A 273 -12.07 8.41 -14.59
CA PHE A 273 -12.04 6.96 -14.79
C PHE A 273 -11.74 6.27 -13.46
N PHE A 274 -12.73 5.57 -12.91
CA PHE A 274 -12.56 4.80 -11.68
C PHE A 274 -12.12 3.37 -12.02
N LEU A 275 -10.91 3.01 -11.60
CA LEU A 275 -10.28 1.72 -11.82
C LEU A 275 -10.74 0.66 -10.82
N LYS A 276 -11.52 -0.32 -11.28
CA LYS A 276 -11.81 -1.55 -10.52
C LYS A 276 -10.61 -2.48 -10.58
N TRP A 277 -9.63 -2.26 -9.70
CA TRP A 277 -8.43 -3.09 -9.66
C TRP A 277 -7.96 -3.35 -8.24
N GLU A 278 -7.81 -4.63 -7.91
CA GLU A 278 -7.19 -5.07 -6.67
C GLU A 278 -5.90 -5.82 -7.00
N PRO A 279 -4.79 -5.51 -6.31
CA PRO A 279 -3.54 -6.22 -6.54
C PRO A 279 -3.62 -7.67 -6.06
N ASP A 280 -3.09 -8.58 -6.86
CA ASP A 280 -2.92 -9.99 -6.51
C ASP A 280 -1.65 -10.20 -5.67
N PRO A 281 -1.64 -11.10 -4.67
CA PRO A 281 -0.44 -11.43 -3.90
C PRO A 281 0.65 -12.15 -4.71
N ASP A 282 0.34 -12.81 -5.83
CA ASP A 282 1.35 -13.39 -6.72
C ASP A 282 1.98 -12.28 -7.59
N ASP A 283 3.29 -12.07 -7.43
CA ASP A 283 4.06 -11.05 -8.16
C ASP A 283 3.88 -11.12 -9.69
N SER A 284 3.67 -12.31 -10.27
CA SER A 284 3.51 -12.47 -11.72
C SER A 284 2.13 -12.00 -12.16
N ILE A 285 1.09 -12.37 -11.40
CA ILE A 285 -0.30 -11.95 -11.66
C ILE A 285 -0.44 -10.46 -11.39
N LEU A 286 0.18 -9.94 -10.33
CA LEU A 286 0.26 -8.53 -10.02
C LEU A 286 0.83 -7.75 -11.20
N ARG A 287 1.99 -8.16 -11.72
CA ARG A 287 2.64 -7.50 -12.86
C ARG A 287 1.74 -7.48 -14.09
N GLN A 288 1.10 -8.62 -14.40
CA GLN A 288 0.22 -8.70 -15.57
C GLN A 288 -1.01 -7.80 -15.39
N SER A 289 -1.64 -7.82 -14.22
CA SER A 289 -2.81 -6.97 -13.94
C SER A 289 -2.46 -5.47 -14.02
N ILE A 290 -1.24 -5.08 -13.65
CA ILE A 290 -0.74 -3.71 -13.81
C ILE A 290 -0.65 -3.33 -15.28
N ILE A 291 -0.08 -4.21 -16.09
CA ILE A 291 0.02 -4.02 -17.54
C ILE A 291 -1.38 -3.87 -18.14
N ASP A 292 -2.31 -4.74 -17.76
CA ASP A 292 -3.67 -4.76 -18.29
C ASP A 292 -4.43 -3.47 -17.94
N PHE A 293 -4.37 -2.97 -16.70
CA PHE A 293 -5.07 -1.73 -16.38
C PHE A 293 -4.43 -0.50 -17.03
N ILE A 294 -3.10 -0.43 -17.11
CA ILE A 294 -2.42 0.68 -17.78
C ILE A 294 -2.81 0.72 -19.25
N TRP A 295 -2.85 -0.45 -19.89
CA TRP A 295 -3.34 -0.57 -21.26
C TRP A 295 -4.77 -0.02 -21.37
N ASN A 296 -5.68 -0.41 -20.47
CA ASN A 296 -7.06 0.09 -20.48
C ASN A 296 -7.14 1.61 -20.29
N ILE A 297 -6.35 2.19 -19.40
CA ILE A 297 -6.28 3.64 -19.18
C ILE A 297 -5.83 4.34 -20.46
N ILE A 298 -4.70 3.91 -21.04
CA ILE A 298 -4.13 4.52 -22.25
C ILE A 298 -5.10 4.40 -23.43
N GLN A 299 -5.76 3.26 -23.60
CA GLN A 299 -6.75 3.08 -24.67
C GLN A 299 -7.94 4.04 -24.54
N ASN A 300 -8.42 4.26 -23.31
CA ASN A 300 -9.48 5.22 -23.07
C ASN A 300 -8.99 6.66 -23.33
N VAL A 301 -7.82 7.02 -22.83
CA VAL A 301 -7.24 8.35 -23.11
C VAL A 301 -7.12 8.60 -24.63
N ILE A 302 -6.68 7.60 -25.40
CA ILE A 302 -6.61 7.69 -26.87
C ILE A 302 -8.00 7.81 -27.49
N SER A 303 -8.97 6.99 -27.07
CA SER A 303 -10.31 6.99 -27.68
C SER A 303 -11.07 8.32 -27.49
N TYR A 304 -10.77 9.04 -26.41
CA TYR A 304 -11.31 10.37 -26.14
C TYR A 304 -10.42 11.52 -26.68
N ASN A 305 -9.31 11.22 -27.36
CA ASN A 305 -8.32 12.19 -27.85
C ASN A 305 -7.74 13.09 -26.74
N TYR A 306 -7.52 12.54 -25.55
CA TYR A 306 -6.95 13.24 -24.41
C TYR A 306 -5.42 13.31 -24.50
N THR A 307 -4.87 14.44 -24.04
CA THR A 307 -3.44 14.76 -24.09
C THR A 307 -2.80 14.80 -22.71
N SER A 308 -3.60 14.71 -21.64
CA SER A 308 -3.13 14.68 -20.27
C SER A 308 -3.97 13.78 -19.37
N VAL A 309 -3.31 13.03 -18.49
CA VAL A 309 -3.96 12.16 -17.50
C VAL A 309 -3.24 12.25 -16.15
N ALA A 310 -4.00 12.34 -15.06
CA ALA A 310 -3.47 12.28 -13.70
C ALA A 310 -3.80 10.94 -13.05
N CYS A 311 -2.77 10.27 -12.56
CA CYS A 311 -2.83 8.99 -11.86
C CYS A 311 -2.36 9.16 -10.41
N PRO A 312 -3.06 8.60 -9.42
CA PRO A 312 -2.55 8.51 -8.06
C PRO A 312 -1.51 7.38 -7.96
N ALA A 313 -0.92 7.20 -6.77
CA ALA A 313 -0.07 6.06 -6.43
C ALA A 313 -0.90 4.74 -6.30
N ILE A 314 -1.45 4.27 -7.42
CA ILE A 314 -2.26 3.05 -7.51
C ILE A 314 -1.41 1.85 -7.09
N GLY A 315 -1.94 0.98 -6.23
CA GLY A 315 -1.25 -0.24 -5.78
C GLY A 315 -0.10 -0.03 -4.78
N CYS A 316 0.24 1.22 -4.44
CA CYS A 316 1.28 1.55 -3.46
C CYS A 316 0.71 1.79 -2.05
N GLY A 317 -0.54 1.36 -1.80
CA GLY A 317 -1.26 1.51 -0.53
C GLY A 317 -1.22 0.25 0.35
N GLY A 318 -2.14 0.14 1.32
CA GLY A 318 -2.21 -0.94 2.33
C GLY A 318 -2.57 -2.34 1.83
N TYR A 319 -2.12 -2.72 0.63
CA TYR A 319 -2.33 -4.04 0.02
C TYR A 319 -1.15 -5.01 0.23
N GLY A 320 -0.08 -4.60 0.93
CA GLY A 320 1.07 -5.46 1.21
C GLY A 320 2.00 -5.72 0.02
N CYS A 321 1.72 -5.12 -1.15
CA CYS A 321 2.56 -5.24 -2.34
C CYS A 321 3.88 -4.49 -2.17
N SER A 322 4.95 -5.01 -2.77
CA SER A 322 6.21 -4.28 -2.87
C SER A 322 6.03 -3.03 -3.74
N VAL A 323 6.17 -1.86 -3.12
CA VAL A 323 6.10 -0.56 -3.80
C VAL A 323 7.09 -0.51 -4.97
N ASP A 324 8.29 -1.07 -4.80
CA ASP A 324 9.29 -1.17 -5.88
C ASP A 324 8.74 -1.93 -7.10
N ILE A 325 8.09 -3.08 -6.89
CA ILE A 325 7.54 -3.89 -7.99
C ILE A 325 6.44 -3.14 -8.73
N VAL A 326 5.50 -2.54 -7.99
CA VAL A 326 4.35 -1.83 -8.57
C VAL A 326 4.81 -0.61 -9.35
N VAL A 327 5.62 0.24 -8.73
CA VAL A 327 6.12 1.49 -9.35
C VAL A 327 6.99 1.16 -10.56
N LYS A 328 7.92 0.22 -10.43
CA LYS A 328 8.81 -0.19 -11.53
C LYS A 328 8.01 -0.73 -12.71
N THR A 329 7.05 -1.63 -12.48
CA THR A 329 6.22 -2.17 -13.56
C THR A 329 5.36 -1.09 -14.19
N MET A 330 4.76 -0.21 -13.39
CA MET A 330 3.89 0.86 -13.88
C MET A 330 4.65 1.88 -14.74
N VAL A 331 5.79 2.38 -14.26
CA VAL A 331 6.63 3.33 -14.98
C VAL A 331 7.18 2.69 -16.25
N LYS A 332 7.64 1.43 -16.19
CA LYS A 332 8.13 0.69 -17.36
C LYS A 332 7.05 0.57 -18.43
N GLU A 333 5.84 0.17 -18.05
CA GLU A 333 4.75 -0.02 -19.01
C GLU A 333 4.29 1.29 -19.63
N ILE A 334 4.16 2.37 -18.84
CA ILE A 334 3.83 3.69 -19.39
C ILE A 334 4.91 4.17 -20.36
N LYS A 335 6.20 4.06 -19.99
CA LYS A 335 7.31 4.40 -20.89
C LYS A 335 7.22 3.61 -22.21
N ASN A 336 6.93 2.32 -22.13
CA ASN A 336 6.75 1.44 -23.29
C ASN A 336 5.57 1.88 -24.18
N GLN A 337 4.40 2.15 -23.60
CA GLN A 337 3.23 2.59 -24.36
C GLN A 337 3.45 3.94 -25.05
N LEU A 338 4.08 4.91 -24.36
CA LEU A 338 4.38 6.23 -24.93
C LEU A 338 5.34 6.14 -26.12
N LYS A 339 6.40 5.33 -26.01
CA LYS A 339 7.40 5.13 -27.09
C LYS A 339 6.82 4.34 -28.27
N THR A 340 6.30 3.16 -28.00
CA THR A 340 5.88 2.20 -29.04
C THR A 340 4.73 2.74 -29.89
N ARG A 341 3.82 3.52 -29.29
CA ARG A 341 2.70 4.15 -30.00
C ARG A 341 2.97 5.60 -30.40
N ASN A 342 4.14 6.14 -30.08
CA ASN A 342 4.53 7.53 -30.33
C ASN A 342 3.50 8.58 -29.85
N LEU A 343 3.01 8.40 -28.61
CA LEU A 343 1.93 9.22 -28.06
C LEU A 343 2.44 10.56 -27.55
N SER A 344 1.77 11.65 -27.94
CA SER A 344 1.96 12.98 -27.36
C SER A 344 1.10 13.15 -26.10
N LEU A 345 1.27 12.26 -25.12
CA LEU A 345 0.49 12.21 -23.89
C LEU A 345 1.34 12.61 -22.67
N THR A 346 0.80 13.49 -21.82
CA THR A 346 1.37 13.83 -20.52
C THR A 346 0.72 12.98 -19.42
N VAL A 347 1.49 12.10 -18.79
CA VAL A 347 1.05 11.29 -17.65
C VAL A 347 1.61 11.88 -16.36
N LYS A 348 0.72 12.31 -15.47
CA LYS A 348 1.10 12.86 -14.16
C LYS A 348 0.85 11.84 -13.05
N PHE A 349 1.88 11.48 -12.29
CA PHE A 349 1.74 10.78 -11.03
C PHE A 349 1.62 11.79 -9.89
N ILE A 350 0.46 11.81 -9.25
CA ILE A 350 0.12 12.74 -8.17
C ILE A 350 0.17 11.98 -6.86
N ILE A 351 1.23 12.23 -6.09
CA ILE A 351 1.53 11.54 -4.85
C ILE A 351 1.13 12.45 -3.70
N ARG A 352 0.42 11.92 -2.68
CA ARG A 352 0.03 12.76 -1.54
C ARG A 352 1.28 13.22 -0.76
N PRO A 353 1.30 14.43 -0.21
CA PRO A 353 2.48 14.96 0.50
C PRO A 353 3.02 14.06 1.61
N GLU A 354 2.13 13.29 2.27
CA GLU A 354 2.47 12.39 3.38
C GLU A 354 3.18 11.11 2.91
N GLN A 355 3.21 10.83 1.61
CA GLN A 355 3.73 9.59 1.02
C GLN A 355 5.15 9.75 0.47
N GLN A 356 6.08 10.25 1.29
CA GLN A 356 7.47 10.54 0.89
C GLN A 356 8.17 9.34 0.24
N ASN A 357 8.14 8.17 0.88
CA ASN A 357 8.81 6.96 0.37
C ASN A 357 8.30 6.52 -1.02
N ILE A 358 7.01 6.72 -1.28
CA ILE A 358 6.41 6.38 -2.58
C ILE A 358 6.83 7.40 -3.63
N TYR A 359 6.83 8.69 -3.27
CA TYR A 359 7.31 9.75 -4.15
C TYR A 359 8.76 9.49 -4.58
N ASP A 360 9.65 9.19 -3.64
CA ASP A 360 11.07 8.95 -3.92
C ASP A 360 11.27 7.75 -4.84
N GLU A 361 10.50 6.66 -4.65
CA GLU A 361 10.57 5.49 -5.54
C GLU A 361 10.03 5.80 -6.95
N PHE A 362 8.95 6.58 -7.08
CA PHE A 362 8.47 7.06 -8.38
C PHE A 362 9.53 7.92 -9.08
N CYS A 363 10.12 8.88 -8.38
CA CYS A 363 11.20 9.72 -8.90
C CYS A 363 12.38 8.86 -9.38
N LYS A 364 12.84 7.92 -8.56
CA LYS A 364 13.92 6.99 -8.88
C LYS A 364 13.63 6.17 -10.13
N GLN A 365 12.45 5.54 -10.25
CA GLN A 365 12.11 4.68 -11.40
C GLN A 365 11.84 5.49 -12.68
N VAL A 366 11.29 6.69 -12.55
CA VAL A 366 11.07 7.61 -13.68
C VAL A 366 12.40 8.14 -14.20
N LEU A 367 13.34 8.47 -13.32
CA LEU A 367 14.69 8.93 -13.67
C LEU A 367 15.63 7.80 -14.08
N ALA A 368 15.37 6.56 -13.69
CA ALA A 368 16.18 5.41 -14.08
C ALA A 368 16.26 5.29 -15.60
N SER A 369 17.50 5.28 -16.11
CA SER A 369 17.82 4.93 -17.50
C SER A 369 17.44 3.48 -17.76
N GLU A 370 16.94 3.17 -18.96
CA GLU A 370 16.50 1.82 -19.31
C GLU A 370 17.64 0.81 -19.20
N GLU A 371 17.68 0.07 -18.10
CA GLU A 371 18.24 -1.28 -18.09
C GLU A 371 17.17 -2.17 -18.75
N GLU A 372 17.29 -2.40 -20.06
CA GLU A 372 16.49 -3.38 -20.78
C GLU A 372 16.77 -4.79 -20.23
N ARG A 373 15.99 -5.20 -19.23
CA ARG A 373 15.87 -6.61 -18.86
C ARG A 373 15.02 -7.31 -19.93
N ILE A 374 15.69 -7.93 -20.89
CA ILE A 374 15.08 -8.83 -21.88
C ILE A 374 14.86 -10.19 -21.20
N GLN A 375 13.60 -10.60 -21.04
CA GLN A 375 13.24 -11.85 -20.35
C GLN A 375 12.35 -12.71 -21.27
N ASN A 376 12.79 -13.93 -21.55
CA ASN A 376 12.06 -14.87 -22.39
C ASN A 376 10.91 -15.51 -21.58
N GLU A 377 9.66 -15.23 -21.96
CA GLU A 377 8.45 -15.62 -21.22
C GLU A 377 8.29 -17.14 -21.09
N ARG A 378 8.57 -17.89 -22.16
CA ARG A 378 8.50 -19.35 -22.18
C ARG A 378 9.42 -19.95 -21.12
N TRP A 379 10.62 -19.40 -20.98
CA TRP A 379 11.62 -19.92 -20.05
C TRP A 379 11.36 -19.47 -18.62
N LEU A 380 10.78 -18.29 -18.43
CA LEU A 380 10.29 -17.87 -17.12
C LEU A 380 9.23 -18.86 -16.60
N LEU A 381 8.25 -19.24 -17.43
CA LEU A 381 7.24 -20.22 -17.04
C LEU A 381 7.85 -21.60 -16.71
N GLN A 382 8.82 -22.05 -17.50
CA GLN A 382 9.54 -23.30 -17.23
C GLN A 382 10.35 -23.23 -15.92
N TYR A 383 11.07 -22.14 -15.70
CA TYR A 383 11.79 -21.90 -14.44
C TYR A 383 10.84 -21.89 -13.24
N LEU A 384 9.69 -21.23 -13.32
CA LEU A 384 8.71 -21.19 -12.23
C LEU A 384 8.16 -22.59 -11.91
N ALA A 385 7.88 -23.40 -12.92
CA ALA A 385 7.45 -24.78 -12.76
C ALA A 385 8.52 -25.63 -12.06
N HIS A 386 9.78 -25.51 -12.48
CA HIS A 386 10.90 -26.22 -11.86
C HIS A 386 11.17 -25.73 -10.44
N SER A 387 11.19 -24.42 -10.20
CA SER A 387 11.41 -23.82 -8.87
C SER A 387 10.39 -24.32 -7.85
N ARG A 388 9.11 -24.42 -8.23
CA ARG A 388 8.06 -25.02 -7.38
C ARG A 388 8.34 -26.49 -7.06
N ASP A 389 8.77 -27.29 -8.04
CA ASP A 389 9.10 -28.71 -7.82
C ASP A 389 10.31 -28.88 -6.89
N PHE A 390 11.39 -28.10 -7.12
CA PHE A 390 12.58 -28.14 -6.28
C PHE A 390 12.31 -27.70 -4.83
N LYS A 391 11.52 -26.63 -4.62
CA LYS A 391 11.11 -26.20 -3.27
C LYS A 391 10.34 -27.29 -2.52
N LYS A 392 9.45 -28.01 -3.22
CA LYS A 392 8.70 -29.15 -2.64
C LYS A 392 9.61 -30.33 -2.25
N ARG A 393 10.63 -30.63 -3.06
CA ARG A 393 11.51 -31.81 -2.83
C ARG A 393 12.60 -31.56 -1.79
N LEU A 394 13.18 -30.35 -1.77
CA LEU A 394 14.41 -30.10 -1.01
C LEU A 394 14.20 -29.31 0.29
N THR A 395 13.02 -28.70 0.49
CA THR A 395 12.67 -27.89 1.68
C THR A 395 13.68 -26.81 2.09
N ILE A 396 14.61 -26.47 1.19
CA ILE A 396 15.61 -25.41 1.32
C ILE A 396 15.61 -24.55 0.05
N ASP A 397 15.99 -23.28 0.18
CA ASP A 397 16.18 -22.43 -0.98
C ASP A 397 17.50 -22.77 -1.68
N THR A 398 17.39 -23.28 -2.91
CA THR A 398 18.54 -23.62 -3.75
C THR A 398 18.82 -22.58 -4.82
N GLU A 399 18.05 -21.50 -4.86
CA GLU A 399 18.19 -20.50 -5.90
C GLU A 399 19.38 -19.58 -5.65
N LYS A 400 20.16 -19.32 -6.71
CA LYS A 400 21.22 -18.31 -6.69
C LYS A 400 21.14 -17.46 -7.93
N ARG A 401 21.24 -16.15 -7.71
CA ARG A 401 21.42 -15.18 -8.78
C ARG A 401 22.85 -15.25 -9.29
N LEU A 402 23.00 -15.44 -10.60
CA LEU A 402 24.28 -15.57 -11.28
C LEU A 402 24.34 -14.61 -12.45
N TYR A 403 25.55 -14.33 -12.91
CA TYR A 403 25.84 -13.35 -13.95
C TYR A 403 26.83 -13.94 -14.95
N HIS A 404 26.54 -13.76 -16.23
CA HIS A 404 27.39 -14.12 -17.36
C HIS A 404 27.60 -12.89 -18.25
N GLY A 405 28.78 -12.29 -18.16
CA GLY A 405 29.19 -11.24 -19.09
C GLY A 405 29.62 -11.84 -20.42
N CYS A 406 29.09 -11.28 -21.50
CA CYS A 406 29.39 -11.68 -22.87
C CYS A 406 29.20 -10.51 -23.85
N PRO A 407 29.67 -10.63 -25.10
CA PRO A 407 29.34 -9.68 -26.16
C PRO A 407 27.84 -9.69 -26.50
N LYS A 408 27.32 -8.58 -27.03
CA LYS A 408 25.89 -8.42 -27.39
C LYS A 408 25.36 -9.55 -28.28
N LYS A 409 26.09 -9.93 -29.32
CA LYS A 409 25.71 -11.02 -30.23
C LYS A 409 25.56 -12.38 -29.53
N ALA A 410 26.42 -12.65 -28.53
CA ALA A 410 26.30 -13.86 -27.73
C ALA A 410 25.10 -13.77 -26.78
N ALA A 411 24.83 -12.60 -26.19
CA ALA A 411 23.66 -12.39 -25.36
C ALA A 411 22.35 -12.62 -26.13
N GLU A 412 22.25 -12.10 -27.36
CA GLU A 412 21.09 -12.32 -28.26
C GLU A 412 20.86 -13.82 -28.50
N SER A 413 21.92 -14.57 -28.88
CA SER A 413 21.81 -16.03 -29.06
C SER A 413 21.48 -16.77 -27.77
N ILE A 414 21.99 -16.34 -26.61
CA ILE A 414 21.65 -16.96 -25.32
C ILE A 414 20.19 -16.71 -24.96
N ILE A 415 19.65 -15.52 -25.24
CA ILE A 415 18.25 -15.14 -24.99
C ILE A 415 17.28 -15.92 -25.90
N GLU A 416 17.71 -16.27 -27.11
CA GLU A 416 16.90 -17.02 -28.08
C GLU A 416 17.01 -18.55 -27.90
N ASP A 417 18.23 -19.07 -27.67
CA ASP A 417 18.55 -20.50 -27.76
C ASP A 417 19.07 -21.16 -26.46
N CYS A 418 19.07 -20.43 -25.34
CA CYS A 418 19.66 -20.81 -24.06
C CYS A 418 21.19 -20.92 -24.12
N PHE A 419 21.80 -21.10 -22.94
CA PHE A 419 23.20 -21.51 -22.88
C PHE A 419 23.38 -22.89 -23.52
N ASN A 420 24.35 -22.99 -24.44
CA ASN A 420 24.75 -24.25 -25.05
C ASN A 420 26.27 -24.45 -24.96
N ARG A 421 26.75 -25.64 -25.34
CA ARG A 421 28.15 -26.04 -25.21
C ARG A 421 29.14 -25.19 -26.01
N SER A 422 28.69 -24.41 -26.99
CA SER A 422 29.57 -23.54 -27.77
C SER A 422 30.14 -22.37 -26.95
N PHE A 423 29.51 -22.03 -25.82
CA PHE A 423 30.01 -21.00 -24.90
C PHE A 423 31.00 -21.56 -23.86
N ALA A 424 31.22 -22.87 -23.83
CA ALA A 424 32.12 -23.49 -22.87
C ALA A 424 33.58 -23.15 -23.17
N GLY A 425 34.35 -22.81 -22.14
CA GLY A 425 35.78 -22.52 -22.30
C GLY A 425 36.10 -21.13 -22.85
N VAL A 426 35.09 -20.29 -23.14
CA VAL A 426 35.30 -18.95 -23.71
C VAL A 426 35.76 -17.95 -22.65
N ASN A 427 35.14 -17.99 -21.46
CA ASN A 427 35.38 -17.05 -20.37
C ASN A 427 35.44 -17.81 -19.03
N GLY A 428 36.18 -17.28 -18.05
CA GLY A 428 36.16 -17.78 -16.67
C GLY A 428 36.64 -19.23 -16.48
N THR A 429 37.68 -19.66 -17.19
CA THR A 429 38.12 -21.07 -17.27
C THR A 429 39.05 -21.56 -16.15
N ALA A 430 39.29 -20.74 -15.12
CA ALA A 430 40.26 -21.05 -14.07
C ALA A 430 39.97 -22.35 -13.29
N TYR A 431 38.70 -22.79 -13.27
CA TYR A 431 38.25 -23.98 -12.52
C TYR A 431 37.68 -25.08 -13.42
N GLY A 432 37.78 -24.95 -14.75
CA GLY A 432 37.29 -25.96 -15.69
C GLY A 432 36.89 -25.41 -17.07
N VAL A 433 36.49 -26.32 -17.96
CA VAL A 433 36.12 -26.01 -19.35
C VAL A 433 34.61 -26.13 -19.53
N GLY A 434 33.88 -25.22 -18.89
CA GLY A 434 32.42 -25.11 -18.94
C GLY A 434 31.95 -23.70 -19.30
N VAL A 435 30.64 -23.48 -19.30
CA VAL A 435 30.06 -22.13 -19.32
C VAL A 435 30.17 -21.56 -17.92
N TYR A 436 30.91 -20.46 -17.77
CA TYR A 436 31.09 -19.85 -16.44
C TYR A 436 29.85 -19.07 -16.01
N PHE A 437 29.67 -19.00 -14.71
CA PHE A 437 28.71 -18.14 -14.03
C PHE A 437 29.36 -17.57 -12.77
N SER A 438 29.02 -16.34 -12.41
CA SER A 438 29.54 -15.68 -11.19
C SER A 438 28.40 -15.11 -10.37
N SER A 439 28.48 -15.17 -9.05
CA SER A 439 27.56 -14.44 -8.16
C SER A 439 27.90 -12.94 -8.04
N ASN A 440 29.04 -12.51 -8.59
CA ASN A 440 29.50 -11.13 -8.55
C ASN A 440 29.41 -10.51 -9.97
N PRO A 441 28.53 -9.52 -10.18
CA PRO A 441 28.35 -8.88 -11.49
C PRO A 441 29.61 -8.11 -11.94
N VAL A 442 30.42 -7.59 -11.00
CA VAL A 442 31.68 -6.89 -11.31
C VAL A 442 32.72 -7.85 -11.90
N TYR A 443 32.72 -9.11 -11.45
CA TYR A 443 33.57 -10.14 -12.05
C TYR A 443 33.13 -10.42 -13.49
N SER A 444 31.82 -10.60 -13.71
CA SER A 444 31.25 -10.86 -15.04
C SER A 444 31.41 -9.67 -15.99
N HIS A 445 31.39 -8.44 -15.48
CA HIS A 445 31.59 -7.22 -16.25
C HIS A 445 32.89 -7.23 -17.07
N ARG A 446 33.94 -7.92 -16.58
CA ARG A 446 35.25 -8.04 -17.25
C ARG A 446 35.19 -8.78 -18.59
N TYR A 447 34.15 -9.58 -18.81
CA TYR A 447 33.95 -10.37 -20.02
C TYR A 447 32.93 -9.75 -20.98
N THR A 448 32.44 -8.55 -20.67
CA THR A 448 31.53 -7.79 -21.53
C THR A 448 32.32 -6.99 -22.57
N GLN A 449 31.68 -6.72 -23.72
CA GLN A 449 32.23 -5.82 -24.74
C GLN A 449 31.29 -4.62 -24.93
N PRO A 450 31.81 -3.38 -24.94
CA PRO A 450 31.00 -2.20 -25.19
C PRO A 450 30.50 -2.19 -26.65
N SER A 451 29.23 -1.79 -26.85
CA SER A 451 28.63 -1.53 -28.15
C SER A 451 29.18 -0.24 -28.76
N ALA A 452 28.80 0.06 -30.01
CA ALA A 452 29.12 1.34 -30.64
C ALA A 452 28.62 2.56 -29.83
N ASN A 453 27.60 2.36 -28.98
CA ASN A 453 27.03 3.37 -28.11
C ASN A 453 27.59 3.31 -26.67
N GLY A 454 28.59 2.47 -26.40
CA GLY A 454 29.20 2.30 -25.08
C GLY A 454 28.47 1.33 -24.13
N GLU A 455 27.37 0.72 -24.57
CA GLU A 455 26.54 -0.18 -23.75
C GLU A 455 27.18 -1.55 -23.59
N ARG A 456 27.00 -2.21 -22.43
CA ARG A 456 27.57 -3.53 -22.14
C ARG A 456 26.48 -4.50 -21.72
N CYS A 457 26.57 -5.74 -22.16
CA CYS A 457 25.56 -6.77 -21.89
C CYS A 457 26.02 -7.75 -20.81
N ILE A 458 25.18 -7.98 -19.80
CA ILE A 458 25.35 -9.06 -18.83
C ILE A 458 24.05 -9.87 -18.82
N VAL A 459 24.16 -11.18 -19.05
CA VAL A 459 23.05 -12.11 -18.94
C VAL A 459 22.94 -12.56 -17.48
N GLN A 460 21.71 -12.58 -16.95
CA GLN A 460 21.40 -12.91 -15.55
C GLN A 460 20.42 -14.07 -15.46
#